data_AF-A0AAD6EDM5-F1
#
_entry.id   AF-A0AAD6EDM5-F1
#
_cell.length_a   1.000
_cell.length_b   1.000
_cell.length_c   1.000
_cell.angle_alpha   90.00
_cell.angle_beta   90.00
_cell.angle_gamma   90.00
#
_symmetry.space_group_name_H-M   'P 1'
#
loop_
_entity.id
_entity.type
_entity.pdbx_description
1 polymer ?
#
loop_
_entity_poly.entity_id
_entity_poly.type
_entity_poly.pdbx_seq_one_letter_code
_entity_poly.pdbx_strand_id
1 'polypeptide(L)'
;MELLLLAIGLPCMSFTKFVAEAVVKRATQRSRFKTNWLTVFNQGWVIGTPTEGLSNPDDYIWRLAATCIDIGEYNAAEVEGWLSISDVTATATVIIDAVLGKEMKKVSGKEPEDGMAWRDF
;
A
#
# COMPACT_ATOMS: atom_id res chain seq x y z
N MET A 1 7.22 17.16 -19.65
CA MET A 1 7.71 16.05 -20.50
C MET A 1 8.18 14.85 -19.66
N GLU A 2 8.55 15.01 -18.37
CA GLU A 2 8.87 13.89 -17.46
C GLU A 2 7.68 13.01 -17.05
N LEU A 3 6.49 13.58 -16.87
CA LEU A 3 5.29 12.83 -16.46
C LEU A 3 4.84 11.77 -17.50
N LEU A 4 5.20 11.93 -18.77
CA LEU A 4 4.82 11.00 -19.82
C LEU A 4 5.77 9.79 -19.88
N LEU A 5 7.04 9.95 -19.50
CA LEU A 5 8.03 8.85 -19.50
C LEU A 5 7.82 7.86 -18.35
N LEU A 6 7.40 8.33 -17.17
CA LEU A 6 7.06 7.46 -16.02
C LEU A 6 5.76 6.66 -16.23
N ALA A 7 4.86 7.14 -17.09
CA ALA A 7 3.56 6.53 -17.34
C ALA A 7 3.61 5.29 -18.23
N ILE A 8 4.62 5.19 -19.11
CA ILE A 8 4.68 4.18 -20.17
C ILE A 8 4.98 2.77 -19.61
N GLY A 9 5.51 2.66 -18.39
CA GLY A 9 5.85 1.37 -17.74
C GLY A 9 4.97 0.95 -16.57
N LEU A 10 3.99 1.77 -16.16
CA LEU A 10 3.12 1.43 -15.03
C LEU A 10 1.91 0.61 -15.50
N PRO A 11 1.53 -0.48 -14.79
CA PRO A 11 0.26 -1.14 -15.05
C PRO A 11 -0.87 -0.11 -14.90
N CYS A 12 -1.92 -0.26 -15.71
CA CYS A 12 -3.00 0.73 -15.83
C CYS A 12 -3.57 1.16 -14.46
N MET A 13 -3.68 0.23 -13.50
CA MET A 13 -4.11 0.49 -12.12
C MET A 13 -3.18 1.42 -11.34
N SER A 14 -1.87 1.29 -11.51
CA SER A 14 -0.89 2.17 -10.86
C SER A 14 -0.89 3.55 -11.53
N PHE A 15 -1.10 3.61 -12.84
CA PHE A 15 -1.18 4.87 -13.58
C PHE A 15 -2.38 5.71 -13.15
N THR A 16 -3.58 5.12 -13.05
CA THR A 16 -4.78 5.87 -12.62
C THR A 16 -4.64 6.41 -11.20
N LYS A 17 -4.07 5.63 -10.27
CA LYS A 17 -3.80 6.07 -8.89
C LYS A 17 -2.77 7.21 -8.83
N PHE A 18 -1.70 7.12 -9.62
CA PHE A 18 -0.69 8.17 -9.71
C PHE A 18 -1.27 9.49 -10.25
N VAL A 19 -2.09 9.42 -11.30
CA VAL A 19 -2.78 10.61 -11.83
C VAL A 19 -3.75 11.19 -10.79
N ALA A 20 -4.51 10.34 -10.08
CA ALA A 20 -5.41 10.79 -9.02
C ALA A 20 -4.67 11.51 -7.89
N GLU A 21 -3.53 10.96 -7.43
CA GLU A 21 -2.67 11.60 -6.44
C GLU A 21 -2.17 12.98 -6.91
N ALA A 22 -1.74 13.09 -8.17
CA ALA A 22 -1.31 14.37 -8.74
C ALA A 22 -2.45 15.41 -8.77
N VAL A 23 -3.67 14.97 -9.10
CA VAL A 23 -4.87 15.84 -9.10
C VAL A 23 -5.19 16.32 -7.68
N VAL A 24 -5.21 15.42 -6.70
CA VAL A 24 -5.49 15.77 -5.28
C VAL A 24 -4.45 16.76 -4.76
N LYS A 25 -3.16 16.51 -5.00
CA LYS A 25 -2.06 17.42 -4.60
C LYS A 25 -2.18 18.80 -5.26
N ARG A 26 -2.62 18.86 -6.51
CA ARG A 26 -2.80 20.15 -7.20
C ARG A 26 -4.04 20.90 -6.68
N ALA A 27 -5.08 20.19 -6.27
CA ALA A 27 -6.27 20.77 -5.67
C ALA A 27 -5.95 21.39 -4.29
N THR A 28 -5.18 20.71 -3.45
CA THR A 28 -4.77 21.23 -2.13
C THR A 28 -3.93 22.49 -2.24
N GLN A 29 -2.99 22.54 -3.20
CA GLN A 29 -2.17 23.74 -3.46
C GLN A 29 -2.99 24.97 -3.90
N ARG A 30 -4.16 24.77 -4.49
CA ARG A 30 -5.02 25.85 -5.00
C ARG A 30 -6.12 26.25 -4.02
N SER A 31 -6.31 25.50 -2.94
CA SER A 31 -7.29 25.82 -1.92
C SER A 31 -6.91 27.11 -1.19
N ARG A 32 -7.86 28.06 -1.12
CA ARG A 32 -7.72 29.29 -0.30
C ARG A 32 -7.79 29.01 1.19
N PHE A 33 -8.36 27.87 1.57
CA PHE A 33 -8.42 27.41 2.95
C PHE A 33 -7.28 26.42 3.19
N LYS A 34 -6.40 26.72 4.16
CA LYS A 34 -5.36 25.80 4.66
C LYS A 34 -6.00 24.71 5.53
N THR A 35 -6.99 24.00 5.01
CA THR A 35 -7.68 22.93 5.72
C THR A 35 -7.08 21.59 5.28
N ASN A 36 -6.67 20.77 6.26
CA ASN A 36 -6.11 19.42 6.04
C ASN A 36 -7.19 18.39 5.62
N TRP A 37 -8.20 18.79 4.83
CA TRP A 37 -9.32 17.91 4.47
C TRP A 37 -8.96 16.85 3.42
N LEU A 38 -7.78 16.95 2.82
CA LEU A 38 -7.37 16.11 1.70
C LEU A 38 -6.00 15.50 2.02
N THR A 39 -5.99 14.18 2.17
CA THR A 39 -4.80 13.38 2.42
C THR A 39 -4.71 12.28 1.38
N VAL A 40 -3.50 11.95 0.96
CA VAL A 40 -3.22 10.78 0.11
C VAL A 40 -2.54 9.74 0.99
N PHE A 41 -3.08 8.53 0.97
CA PHE A 41 -2.54 7.38 1.68
C PHE A 41 -2.17 6.32 0.66
N ASN A 42 -0.87 6.06 0.52
CA ASN A 42 -0.33 5.03 -0.35
C ASN A 42 -0.09 3.77 0.48
N GLN A 43 -0.99 2.81 0.35
CA GLN A 43 -0.94 1.55 1.10
C GLN A 43 -0.14 0.47 0.37
N GLY A 44 0.48 -0.42 1.15
CA GLY A 44 0.98 -1.71 0.70
C GLY A 44 -0.14 -2.74 0.56
N TRP A 45 0.21 -4.01 0.73
CA TRP A 45 -0.75 -5.12 0.76
C TRP A 45 -1.61 -5.05 2.01
N VAL A 46 -2.90 -5.35 1.88
CA VAL A 46 -3.84 -5.37 3.00
C VAL A 46 -4.38 -6.78 3.15
N ILE A 47 -4.18 -7.38 4.32
CA ILE A 47 -4.68 -8.72 4.64
C ILE A 47 -5.75 -8.70 5.71
N GLY A 48 -6.43 -9.83 5.87
CA GLY A 48 -7.32 -10.06 7.00
C GLY A 48 -6.60 -9.88 8.33
N THR A 49 -7.40 -9.63 9.36
CA THR A 49 -6.93 -9.59 10.74
C THR A 49 -6.42 -10.96 11.18
N PRO A 50 -5.43 -11.01 12.11
CA PRO A 50 -4.94 -12.28 12.65
C PRO A 50 -5.99 -13.08 13.41
N THR A 51 -7.01 -12.41 13.96
CA THR A 51 -8.06 -13.03 14.78
C THR A 51 -9.07 -13.80 13.94
N GLU A 52 -9.61 -13.18 12.88
CA GLU A 52 -10.60 -13.81 12.01
C GLU A 52 -9.96 -14.60 10.86
N GLY A 53 -8.74 -14.23 10.43
CA GLY A 53 -7.98 -14.96 9.41
C GLY A 53 -8.63 -14.95 8.02
N LEU A 54 -9.49 -13.96 7.73
CA LEU A 54 -10.21 -13.91 6.46
C LEU A 54 -9.29 -13.47 5.32
N SER A 55 -8.92 -14.43 4.47
CA SER A 55 -8.20 -14.14 3.23
C SER A 55 -9.15 -13.65 2.13
N ASN A 56 -8.62 -12.82 1.23
CA ASN A 56 -9.29 -12.46 -0.01
C ASN A 56 -8.77 -13.39 -1.12
N PRO A 57 -9.49 -14.47 -1.48
CA PRO A 57 -8.96 -15.51 -2.37
C PRO A 57 -8.64 -15.00 -3.79
N ASP A 58 -9.23 -13.88 -4.21
CA ASP A 58 -8.97 -13.27 -5.51
C ASP A 58 -7.66 -12.45 -5.53
N ASP A 59 -7.11 -12.12 -4.36
CA ASP A 59 -5.88 -11.34 -4.26
C ASP A 59 -4.66 -12.15 -4.72
N TYR A 60 -3.68 -11.44 -5.28
CA TYR A 60 -2.44 -12.04 -5.75
C TYR A 60 -1.68 -12.75 -4.63
N ILE A 61 -1.57 -12.12 -3.45
CA ILE A 61 -0.79 -12.65 -2.33
C ILE A 61 -1.33 -14.01 -1.85
N TRP A 62 -2.65 -14.18 -1.83
CA TRP A 62 -3.30 -15.41 -1.40
C TRP A 62 -3.21 -16.52 -2.44
N ARG A 63 -3.30 -16.17 -3.74
CA ARG A 63 -3.06 -17.14 -4.82
C ARG A 63 -1.60 -17.60 -4.87
N LEU A 64 -0.65 -16.69 -4.63
CA LEU A 64 0.76 -17.02 -4.50
C LEU A 64 0.98 -17.98 -3.33
N ALA A 65 0.49 -17.63 -2.13
CA ALA A 65 0.62 -18.46 -0.94
C ALA A 65 0.02 -19.87 -1.17
N ALA A 66 -1.19 -19.96 -1.72
CA ALA A 66 -1.84 -21.23 -2.04
C ALA A 66 -1.01 -22.07 -3.02
N THR A 67 -0.43 -21.44 -4.05
CA THR A 67 0.42 -22.14 -5.03
C THR A 67 1.70 -22.66 -4.38
N CYS A 68 2.38 -21.85 -3.56
CA CYS A 68 3.59 -22.27 -2.84
C CYS A 68 3.31 -23.46 -1.92
N ILE A 69 2.17 -23.46 -1.23
CA ILE A 69 1.72 -24.57 -0.40
C ILE A 69 1.45 -25.83 -1.25
N ASP A 70 0.76 -25.69 -2.38
CA ASP A 70 0.40 -26.80 -3.26
C ASP A 70 1.64 -27.48 -3.88
N ILE A 71 2.63 -26.69 -4.30
CA ILE A 71 3.88 -27.21 -4.88
C ILE A 71 4.92 -27.60 -3.82
N GLY A 72 4.75 -27.16 -2.58
CA GLY A 72 5.70 -27.39 -1.48
C GLY A 72 7.01 -26.60 -1.58
N GLU A 73 7.04 -25.54 -2.38
CA GLU A 73 8.23 -24.75 -2.70
C GLU A 73 7.88 -23.25 -2.73
N TYR A 74 8.88 -22.40 -2.46
CA TYR A 74 8.75 -20.95 -2.52
C TYR A 74 10.07 -20.33 -3.00
N ASN A 75 10.05 -19.05 -3.39
CA ASN A 75 11.24 -18.38 -3.90
C ASN A 75 12.27 -18.09 -2.78
N ALA A 76 13.15 -19.05 -2.52
CA ALA A 76 14.21 -18.93 -1.52
C ALA A 76 15.21 -17.78 -1.81
N ALA A 77 15.31 -17.32 -3.06
CA ALA A 77 16.22 -16.23 -3.43
C ALA A 77 15.74 -14.86 -2.91
N GLU A 78 14.45 -14.71 -2.62
CA GLU A 78 13.84 -13.44 -2.15
C GLU A 78 13.41 -13.51 -0.68
N VAL A 79 13.95 -14.47 0.08
CA VAL A 79 13.61 -14.69 1.48
C VAL A 79 13.80 -13.46 2.37
N GLU A 80 14.84 -12.67 2.11
CA GLU A 80 15.13 -11.41 2.83
C GLU A 80 14.42 -10.21 2.19
N GLY A 81 13.62 -10.44 1.14
CA GLY A 81 12.82 -9.43 0.49
C GLY A 81 11.74 -8.90 1.42
N TRP A 82 11.57 -7.58 1.43
CA TRP A 82 10.58 -6.93 2.29
C TRP A 82 9.21 -6.88 1.62
N LEU A 83 8.19 -7.33 2.33
CA LEU A 83 6.80 -7.21 1.95
C LEU A 83 6.13 -6.14 2.80
N SER A 84 5.77 -5.01 2.18
CA SER A 84 4.94 -4.00 2.85
C SER A 84 3.50 -4.49 2.92
N ILE A 85 3.12 -5.02 4.08
CA ILE A 85 1.83 -5.64 4.36
C ILE A 85 1.29 -5.13 5.68
N SER A 86 -0.01 -4.98 5.78
CA SER A 86 -0.71 -4.58 7.01
C SER A 86 -2.05 -5.28 7.09
N ASP A 87 -2.54 -5.52 8.30
CA ASP A 87 -3.90 -6.01 8.46
C ASP A 87 -4.93 -4.89 8.17
N VAL A 88 -6.14 -5.30 7.86
CA VAL A 88 -7.25 -4.39 7.51
C VAL A 88 -7.63 -3.45 8.65
N THR A 89 -7.46 -3.86 9.92
CA THR A 89 -7.76 -3.00 11.08
C THR A 89 -6.73 -1.90 11.23
N ALA A 90 -5.43 -2.23 11.13
CA ALA A 90 -4.37 -1.24 11.13
C ALA A 90 -4.55 -0.22 9.99
N THR A 91 -4.82 -0.72 8.78
CA THR A 91 -5.08 0.11 7.59
C THR A 91 -6.27 1.05 7.80
N ALA A 92 -7.40 0.52 8.28
CA ALA A 92 -8.61 1.32 8.54
C ALA A 92 -8.38 2.38 9.63
N THR A 93 -7.64 2.04 10.69
CA THR A 93 -7.31 2.95 11.79
C THR A 93 -6.51 4.14 11.29
N VAL A 94 -5.48 3.90 10.47
CA VAL A 94 -4.66 4.97 9.88
C VAL A 94 -5.50 5.90 9.00
N ILE A 95 -6.42 5.35 8.20
CA ILE A 95 -7.31 6.16 7.35
C ILE A 95 -8.23 7.03 8.20
N ILE A 96 -8.83 6.47 9.26
CA ILE A 96 -9.71 7.22 10.17
C ILE A 96 -8.92 8.33 10.87
N ASP A 97 -7.72 8.02 11.37
CA ASP A 97 -6.86 8.99 12.04
C ASP A 97 -6.43 10.13 11.12
N ALA A 98 -6.15 9.81 9.85
CA ALA A 98 -5.86 10.79 8.80
C ALA A 98 -7.00 11.79 8.61
N VAL A 99 -8.24 11.28 8.54
CA VAL A 99 -9.45 12.09 8.34
C VAL A 99 -9.77 12.94 9.56
N LEU A 100 -9.50 12.42 10.76
CA LEU A 100 -9.69 13.15 12.02
C LEU A 100 -8.58 14.18 12.29
N GLY A 101 -7.59 14.30 11.39
CA GLY A 101 -6.53 15.30 11.50
C GLY A 101 -5.50 15.00 12.58
N LYS A 102 -5.38 13.73 13.02
CA LYS A 102 -4.26 13.32 13.87
C LYS A 102 -2.97 13.41 13.05
N GLU A 103 -1.87 13.79 13.69
CA GLU A 103 -0.57 13.84 13.01
C GLU A 103 -0.19 12.44 12.55
N MET A 104 -0.17 12.24 11.24
CA MET A 104 0.39 11.04 10.63
C MET A 104 1.89 11.23 10.47
N LYS A 105 2.68 10.27 10.96
CA LYS A 105 4.10 10.20 10.61
C LYS A 105 4.21 9.97 9.10
N LYS A 106 4.90 10.88 8.41
CA LYS A 106 5.39 10.57 7.07
C LYS A 106 6.51 9.56 7.21
N VAL A 107 6.25 8.32 6.83
CA VAL A 107 7.28 7.31 6.67
C VAL A 107 8.22 7.81 5.58
N SER A 108 9.48 8.06 5.93
CA SER A 108 10.49 8.39 4.94
C SER A 108 10.83 7.08 4.23
N GLY A 109 10.71 7.03 2.90
CA GLY A 109 10.93 5.80 2.11
C GLY A 109 12.37 5.28 2.08
N LYS A 110 13.18 5.57 3.10
CA LYS A 110 14.56 5.11 3.25
C LYS A 110 14.66 3.80 4.03
N GLU A 111 13.72 3.51 4.91
CA GLU A 111 13.65 2.25 5.65
C GLU A 111 12.20 1.72 5.63
N PRO A 112 12.00 0.41 5.48
CA PRO A 112 10.67 -0.17 5.60
C PRO A 112 10.23 -0.14 7.06
N GLU A 113 9.31 0.76 7.41
CA GLU A 113 8.79 0.85 8.79
C GLU A 113 7.64 -0.14 9.05
N ASP A 114 6.84 -0.46 8.01
CA ASP A 114 5.69 -1.35 8.10
C ASP A 114 5.81 -2.52 7.10
N GLY A 115 5.63 -3.75 7.59
CA GLY A 115 5.68 -4.98 6.81
C GLY A 115 6.40 -6.13 7.51
N MET A 116 6.82 -7.12 6.73
CA MET A 116 7.60 -8.26 7.20
C MET A 116 8.50 -8.81 6.08
N ALA A 117 9.50 -9.62 6.43
CA ALA A 117 10.25 -10.38 5.43
C ALA A 117 9.40 -11.50 4.84
N TRP A 118 9.69 -11.91 3.60
CA TRP A 118 9.00 -13.05 2.98
C TRP A 118 9.11 -14.35 3.77
N ARG A 119 10.17 -14.53 4.56
CA ARG A 119 10.31 -15.71 5.45
C ARG A 119 9.30 -15.71 6.60
N ASP A 120 8.83 -14.54 7.00
CA ASP A 120 7.93 -14.36 8.15
C ASP A 120 6.45 -14.32 7.73
N PHE A 121 6.18 -14.31 6.42
CA PHE A 121 4.84 -14.39 5.82
C PHE A 121 4.43 -15.84 5.58
#